data_AF-A0A0Q6VGF0-F1
#
_entry.id   AF-A0A0Q6VGF0-F1
#
_cell.length_a   1.000
_cell.length_b   1.000
_cell.length_c   1.000
_cell.angle_alpha   90.00
_cell.angle_beta   90.00
_cell.angle_gamma   90.00
#
_symmetry.space_group_name_H-M   'P 1'
#
loop_
_entity.id
_entity.type
_entity.pdbx_description
1 polymer ?
#
loop_
_entity_poly.entity_id
_entity_poly.type
_entity_poly.pdbx_seq_one_letter_code
_entity_poly.pdbx_strand_id
1 'polypeptide(L)'
;MILVGMRRTLPAAIAILLLTAGCGGSDEPQGADDPTTSSAPTTEPTTTATPTPAPTTTPTPTQPTKASTLIDYGDDEITVARAGDVAKLTGAPEDFKAFIAADLQRQQATKDKVCTEKAEIHVGKVDTRGWAAGGIFIPQCGGNAALWAKVAGGWREVWGGQTLPDCAVLEKYDFPAGVAGGECGTADGKTRHYP
;
A
#
# COMPACT_ATOMS: atom_id res chain seq x y z
N MET A 1 34.44 24.51 32.35
CA MET A 1 34.37 23.07 32.65
C MET A 1 33.93 22.37 31.38
N ILE A 2 34.86 21.68 30.71
CA ILE A 2 34.64 21.03 29.41
C ILE A 2 34.36 19.56 29.70
N LEU A 3 33.12 19.09 29.47
CA LEU A 3 32.78 17.67 29.59
C LEU A 3 33.08 16.99 28.24
N VAL A 4 34.20 16.28 28.19
CA VAL A 4 34.55 15.38 27.08
C VAL A 4 33.82 14.06 27.28
N GLY A 5 32.79 13.80 26.47
CA GLY A 5 32.07 12.52 26.46
C GLY A 5 32.75 11.49 25.54
N MET A 6 33.31 10.44 26.14
CA MET A 6 33.94 9.29 25.47
C MET A 6 32.96 8.56 24.53
N ARG A 7 33.26 8.55 23.23
CA ARG A 7 32.67 7.61 22.26
C ARG A 7 33.24 6.21 22.51
N ARG A 8 32.40 5.27 22.95
CA ARG A 8 32.73 3.84 22.98
C ARG A 8 32.40 3.24 21.61
N THR A 9 33.42 2.97 20.82
CA THR A 9 33.36 2.15 19.61
C THR A 9 33.46 0.68 19.99
N LEU A 10 32.41 -0.10 19.73
CA LEU A 10 32.45 -1.56 19.78
C LEU A 10 32.59 -2.10 18.34
N PRO A 11 33.61 -2.91 18.04
CA PRO A 11 33.67 -3.63 16.76
C PRO A 11 32.82 -4.91 16.86
N ALA A 12 31.74 -4.99 16.08
CA ALA A 12 30.99 -6.22 15.89
C ALA A 12 31.58 -6.98 14.71
N ALA A 13 32.33 -8.05 14.99
CA ALA A 13 32.71 -9.04 14.00
C ALA A 13 31.50 -9.94 13.71
N ILE A 14 30.94 -9.85 12.50
CA ILE A 14 29.89 -10.77 12.03
C ILE A 14 30.58 -11.86 11.20
N ALA A 15 30.60 -13.08 11.75
CA ALA A 15 30.98 -14.28 11.03
C ALA A 15 29.85 -14.68 10.07
N ILE A 16 30.14 -14.72 8.78
CA ILE A 16 29.25 -15.21 7.73
C ILE A 16 29.33 -16.74 7.72
N LEU A 17 28.23 -17.40 8.12
CA LEU A 17 28.05 -18.84 7.96
C LEU A 17 27.23 -19.09 6.69
N LEU A 18 27.93 -19.46 5.62
CA LEU A 18 27.36 -19.99 4.38
C LEU A 18 26.88 -21.43 4.62
N LEU A 19 25.58 -21.68 4.49
CA LEU A 19 25.00 -23.02 4.43
C LEU A 19 24.50 -23.30 3.01
N THR A 20 25.26 -24.12 2.28
CA THR A 20 24.90 -24.71 0.99
C THR A 20 24.67 -26.22 1.15
N ALA A 21 23.43 -26.68 0.97
CA ALA A 21 23.01 -28.07 0.64
C ALA A 21 21.47 -28.05 0.53
N GLY A 22 20.75 -28.75 -0.34
CA GLY A 22 21.07 -29.77 -1.35
C GLY A 22 19.74 -30.27 -1.98
N CYS A 23 19.86 -31.12 -3.02
CA CYS A 23 18.85 -31.91 -3.76
C CYS A 23 17.60 -32.35 -2.98
N GLY A 24 16.42 -32.62 -3.54
CA GLY A 24 16.04 -33.11 -4.87
C GLY A 24 14.87 -34.09 -4.64
N GLY A 25 13.86 -34.09 -5.50
CA GLY A 25 12.69 -34.94 -5.34
C GLY A 25 11.81 -34.95 -6.57
N SER A 26 12.09 -35.90 -7.47
CA SER A 26 11.24 -36.30 -8.57
C SER A 26 10.21 -37.31 -8.06
N ASP A 27 8.93 -37.05 -8.26
CA ASP A 27 7.89 -38.09 -8.18
C ASP A 27 6.92 -37.90 -9.35
N GLU A 28 6.95 -38.90 -10.23
CA GLU A 28 6.15 -39.04 -11.43
C GLU A 28 5.42 -40.39 -11.31
N PRO A 29 4.08 -40.43 -11.36
CA PRO A 29 3.38 -41.68 -11.63
C PRO A 29 2.82 -41.71 -13.05
N GLN A 30 3.24 -42.72 -13.80
CA GLN A 30 2.58 -43.24 -14.99
C GLN A 30 1.38 -44.14 -14.62
N GLY A 31 0.32 -44.07 -15.44
CA GLY A 31 -0.80 -45.01 -15.51
C GLY A 31 -1.94 -44.36 -16.32
N ALA A 32 -1.96 -44.46 -17.66
CA ALA A 32 -2.43 -45.58 -18.48
C ALA A 32 -3.97 -45.71 -18.55
N ASP A 33 -4.49 -45.23 -19.69
CA ASP A 33 -5.61 -45.67 -20.54
C ASP A 33 -7.03 -45.94 -19.99
N ASP A 34 -8.00 -45.20 -20.53
CA ASP A 34 -9.30 -45.76 -20.97
C ASP A 34 -9.89 -44.90 -22.14
N PRO A 35 -10.33 -45.49 -23.27
CA PRO A 35 -10.90 -44.77 -24.41
C PRO A 35 -12.44 -44.72 -24.37
N THR A 36 -13.03 -43.93 -25.29
CA THR A 36 -14.47 -43.86 -25.64
C THR A 36 -15.27 -42.94 -24.70
N THR A 37 -15.89 -41.83 -25.14
CA THR A 37 -16.99 -41.82 -26.09
C THR A 37 -17.22 -40.38 -26.57
N SER A 38 -17.26 -40.19 -27.90
CA SER A 38 -17.64 -38.93 -28.54
C SER A 38 -19.17 -38.85 -28.60
N SER A 39 -19.75 -37.89 -27.88
CA SER A 39 -21.15 -37.49 -28.05
C SER A 39 -21.17 -36.13 -28.74
N ALA A 40 -21.72 -36.10 -29.95
CA ALA A 40 -21.93 -34.89 -30.73
C ALA A 40 -22.98 -33.98 -30.05
N PRO A 41 -22.74 -32.67 -29.88
CA PRO A 41 -23.76 -31.76 -29.40
C PRO A 41 -24.73 -31.38 -30.53
N THR A 42 -26.02 -31.63 -30.29
CA THR A 42 -27.14 -31.09 -31.07
C THR A 42 -27.16 -29.57 -30.93
N THR A 43 -27.11 -28.85 -32.05
CA THR A 43 -27.24 -27.39 -32.10
C THR A 43 -28.72 -27.02 -32.09
N GLU A 44 -29.17 -26.46 -30.98
CA GLU A 44 -30.50 -25.87 -30.85
C GLU A 44 -30.48 -24.42 -31.40
N PRO A 45 -31.47 -24.01 -32.22
CA PRO A 45 -31.50 -22.65 -32.77
C PRO A 45 -31.73 -21.63 -31.65
N THR A 46 -30.72 -20.80 -31.40
CA THR A 46 -30.82 -19.67 -30.47
C THR A 46 -31.70 -18.58 -31.10
N THR A 47 -32.86 -18.33 -30.51
CA THR A 47 -33.68 -17.16 -30.83
C THR A 47 -32.95 -15.90 -30.38
N THR A 48 -32.54 -15.08 -31.36
CA THR A 48 -32.00 -13.74 -31.11
C THR A 48 -33.08 -12.87 -30.48
N ALA A 49 -32.98 -12.64 -29.17
CA ALA A 49 -33.77 -11.62 -28.50
C ALA A 49 -33.34 -10.24 -29.01
N THR A 50 -34.30 -9.45 -29.48
CA THR A 50 -34.11 -8.04 -29.83
C THR A 50 -33.49 -7.30 -28.63
N PRO A 51 -32.40 -6.55 -28.81
CA PRO A 51 -31.79 -5.80 -27.72
C PRO A 51 -32.77 -4.74 -27.21
N THR A 52 -33.14 -4.84 -25.93
CA THR A 52 -33.81 -3.76 -25.20
C THR A 52 -32.91 -2.52 -25.23
N PRO A 53 -33.43 -1.33 -25.61
CA PRO A 53 -32.63 -0.11 -25.62
C PRO A 53 -32.06 0.15 -24.22
N ALA A 54 -30.74 0.36 -24.16
CA ALA A 54 -30.05 0.69 -22.92
C ALA A 54 -30.62 2.00 -22.36
N PRO A 55 -30.84 2.10 -21.02
CA PRO A 55 -31.31 3.33 -20.41
C PRO A 55 -30.30 4.45 -20.69
N THR A 56 -30.79 5.54 -21.28
CA THR A 56 -30.03 6.79 -21.44
C THR A 56 -29.62 7.27 -20.06
N THR A 57 -28.34 7.17 -19.72
CA THR A 57 -27.80 7.70 -18.47
C THR A 57 -27.83 9.23 -18.55
N THR A 58 -28.74 9.83 -17.78
CA THR A 58 -28.72 11.27 -17.53
C THR A 58 -27.34 11.67 -17.03
N PRO A 59 -26.66 12.68 -17.61
CA PRO A 59 -25.34 13.09 -17.18
C PRO A 59 -25.41 13.48 -15.70
N THR A 60 -24.60 12.80 -14.88
CA THR A 60 -24.45 13.14 -13.46
C THR A 60 -23.92 14.58 -13.38
N PRO A 61 -24.55 15.46 -12.57
CA PRO A 61 -24.07 16.82 -12.38
C PRO A 61 -22.58 16.82 -12.01
N THR A 62 -21.76 17.50 -12.79
CA THR A 62 -20.35 17.70 -12.48
C THR A 62 -20.27 18.51 -11.19
N GLN A 63 -20.02 17.82 -10.07
CA GLN A 63 -19.83 18.48 -8.79
C GLN A 63 -18.62 19.41 -8.90
N PRO A 64 -18.70 20.65 -8.38
CA PRO A 64 -17.57 21.58 -8.42
C PRO A 64 -16.33 20.90 -7.87
N THR A 65 -15.28 20.81 -8.68
CA THR A 65 -13.99 20.27 -8.26
C THR A 65 -13.47 21.12 -7.12
N LYS A 66 -13.58 20.60 -5.89
CA LYS A 66 -13.05 21.26 -4.70
C LYS A 66 -11.57 21.56 -4.95
N ALA A 67 -11.16 22.80 -4.73
CA ALA A 67 -9.76 23.20 -4.90
C ALA A 67 -8.86 22.23 -4.12
N SER A 68 -7.88 21.65 -4.82
CA SER A 68 -6.89 20.78 -4.21
C SER A 68 -6.02 21.61 -3.29
N THR A 69 -5.72 21.05 -2.11
CA THR A 69 -4.72 21.59 -1.21
C THR A 69 -3.82 20.44 -0.84
N LEU A 70 -2.53 20.58 -1.18
CA LEU A 70 -1.48 19.74 -0.64
C LEU A 70 -1.12 20.29 0.75
N ILE A 71 -1.28 19.45 1.75
CA ILE A 71 -0.85 19.71 3.12
C ILE A 71 0.45 18.92 3.30
N ASP A 72 1.52 19.64 3.57
CA ASP A 72 2.83 19.10 3.87
C ASP A 72 3.15 19.38 5.33
N TYR A 73 3.33 18.32 6.12
CA TYR A 73 3.64 18.43 7.55
C TYR A 73 5.14 18.61 7.81
N GLY A 74 5.97 18.66 6.76
CA GLY A 74 7.42 18.84 6.86
C GLY A 74 8.16 17.59 7.31
N ASP A 75 9.45 17.77 7.61
CA ASP A 75 10.38 16.68 7.90
C ASP A 75 10.05 15.90 9.19
N ASP A 76 9.31 16.53 10.11
CA ASP A 76 8.93 15.92 11.39
C ASP A 76 7.69 15.00 11.28
N GLU A 77 6.94 15.10 10.17
CA GLU A 77 5.65 14.43 9.96
C GLU A 77 4.66 14.66 11.14
N ILE A 78 3.50 14.01 11.11
CA ILE A 78 2.60 13.95 12.26
C ILE A 78 2.50 12.51 12.75
N THR A 79 2.99 12.25 13.96
CA THR A 79 2.82 10.97 14.64
C THR A 79 1.45 10.86 15.31
N VAL A 80 0.74 9.79 14.94
CA VAL A 80 -0.54 9.35 15.50
C VAL A 80 -0.30 8.06 16.27
N ALA A 81 -0.12 8.16 17.59
CA ALA A 81 0.14 7.01 18.48
C ALA A 81 -1.13 6.53 19.21
N ARG A 82 -2.19 7.33 19.18
CA ARG A 82 -3.53 7.01 19.71
C ARG A 82 -4.60 7.71 18.87
N ALA A 83 -5.83 7.20 18.89
CA ALA A 83 -6.92 7.72 18.06
C ALA A 83 -7.14 9.24 18.17
N GLY A 84 -6.98 9.83 19.37
CA GLY A 84 -7.14 11.28 19.57
C GLY A 84 -6.06 12.15 18.91
N ASP A 85 -4.91 11.57 18.52
CA ASP A 85 -3.83 12.33 17.88
C ASP A 85 -4.15 12.73 16.45
N VAL A 86 -5.19 12.17 15.81
CA VAL A 86 -5.63 12.61 14.47
C VAL A 86 -6.10 14.08 14.45
N ALA A 87 -6.37 14.67 15.61
CA ALA A 87 -6.61 16.12 15.75
C ALA A 87 -5.39 16.96 15.34
N LYS A 88 -4.18 16.40 15.37
CA LYS A 88 -2.93 17.05 14.93
C LYS A 88 -2.84 17.17 13.40
N LEU A 89 -3.61 16.39 12.64
CA LEU A 89 -3.67 16.43 11.18
C LEU A 89 -4.48 17.65 10.71
N THR A 90 -3.97 18.84 11.00
CA THR A 90 -4.67 20.10 10.71
C THR A 90 -4.86 20.28 9.21
N GLY A 91 -6.06 20.71 8.80
CA GLY A 91 -6.44 20.83 7.39
C GLY A 91 -6.83 19.52 6.68
N ALA A 92 -6.43 18.36 7.19
CA ALA A 92 -6.77 17.08 6.56
C ALA A 92 -8.30 16.82 6.55
N PRO A 93 -8.82 16.14 5.52
CA PRO A 93 -10.22 15.74 5.47
C PRO A 93 -10.63 14.87 6.67
N GLU A 94 -11.84 15.07 7.20
CA GLU A 94 -12.34 14.32 8.37
C GLU A 94 -12.46 12.81 8.09
N ASP A 95 -12.78 12.41 6.86
CA ASP A 95 -12.84 11.01 6.47
C ASP A 95 -11.44 10.36 6.41
N PHE A 96 -10.40 11.12 6.07
CA PHE A 96 -9.01 10.67 6.18
C PHE A 96 -8.59 10.50 7.65
N LYS A 97 -8.91 11.47 8.51
CA LYS A 97 -8.63 11.35 9.96
C LYS A 97 -9.32 10.12 10.57
N ALA A 98 -10.58 9.90 10.23
CA ALA A 98 -11.33 8.73 10.66
C ALA A 98 -10.68 7.42 10.15
N PHE A 99 -10.23 7.40 8.90
CA PHE A 99 -9.49 6.27 8.34
C PHE A 99 -8.19 5.99 9.10
N ILE A 100 -7.35 7.01 9.36
CA ILE A 100 -6.08 6.84 10.08
C ILE A 100 -6.31 6.36 11.52
N ALA A 101 -7.31 6.88 12.22
CA ALA A 101 -7.66 6.39 13.57
C ALA A 101 -8.06 4.91 13.55
N ALA A 102 -8.88 4.50 12.56
CA ALA A 102 -9.31 3.12 12.41
C ALA A 102 -8.15 2.20 11.98
N ASP A 103 -7.25 2.67 11.13
CA ASP A 103 -6.07 1.92 10.70
C ASP A 103 -5.10 1.71 11.85
N LEU A 104 -4.80 2.75 12.62
CA LEU A 104 -4.00 2.65 13.84
C LEU A 104 -4.57 1.60 14.80
N GLN A 105 -5.88 1.61 15.02
CA GLN A 105 -6.53 0.63 15.88
C GLN A 105 -6.37 -0.80 15.34
N ARG A 106 -6.46 -1.01 14.03
CA ARG A 106 -6.20 -2.33 13.41
C ARG A 106 -4.75 -2.76 13.63
N GLN A 107 -3.78 -1.86 13.38
CA GLN A 107 -2.36 -2.15 13.57
C GLN A 107 -2.04 -2.50 15.02
N GLN A 108 -2.58 -1.73 15.99
CA GLN A 108 -2.37 -1.95 17.42
C GLN A 108 -3.11 -3.19 17.97
N ALA A 109 -4.15 -3.67 17.29
CA ALA A 109 -4.83 -4.90 17.65
C ALA A 109 -4.08 -6.17 17.22
N THR A 110 -3.15 -6.05 16.27
CA THR A 110 -2.29 -7.15 15.83
C THR A 110 -1.33 -7.52 16.96
N LYS A 111 -1.38 -8.78 17.39
CA LYS A 111 -0.49 -9.30 18.43
C LYS A 111 0.71 -9.96 17.78
N ASP A 112 1.88 -9.37 17.96
CA ASP A 112 3.15 -9.97 17.64
C ASP A 112 3.93 -10.24 18.95
N LYS A 113 4.59 -11.40 19.04
CA LYS A 113 5.34 -11.79 20.25
C LYS A 113 6.72 -11.14 20.35
N VAL A 114 7.23 -10.64 19.23
CA VAL A 114 8.51 -9.96 19.08
C VAL A 114 8.29 -8.45 19.11
N CYS A 115 7.26 -7.96 18.41
CA CYS A 115 6.89 -6.55 18.36
C CYS A 115 5.86 -6.21 19.43
N THR A 116 6.32 -6.02 20.68
CA THR A 116 5.43 -5.83 21.83
C THR A 116 4.93 -4.40 22.03
N GLU A 117 5.65 -3.39 21.55
CA GLU A 117 5.16 -2.00 21.59
C GLU A 117 4.09 -1.76 20.52
N LYS A 118 3.30 -0.72 20.74
CA LYS A 118 2.17 -0.37 19.88
C LYS A 118 2.66 0.28 18.58
N ALA A 119 2.00 -0.08 17.49
CA ALA A 119 2.17 0.62 16.22
C ALA A 119 1.78 2.10 16.35
N GLU A 120 2.46 2.92 15.57
CA GLU A 120 2.25 4.34 15.34
C GLU A 120 2.09 4.55 13.83
N ILE A 121 1.25 5.51 13.45
CA ILE A 121 1.15 5.96 12.06
C ILE A 121 1.76 7.35 11.97
N HIS A 122 2.67 7.53 11.02
CA HIS A 122 3.24 8.82 10.67
C HIS A 122 2.62 9.31 9.37
N VAL A 123 2.19 10.57 9.34
CA VAL A 123 1.61 11.18 8.15
C VAL A 123 2.48 12.36 7.75
N GLY A 124 3.12 12.28 6.58
CA GLY A 124 3.94 13.36 6.03
C GLY A 124 3.15 14.31 5.14
N LYS A 125 2.33 13.77 4.22
CA LYS A 125 1.61 14.59 3.22
C LYS A 125 0.18 14.13 3.00
N VAL A 126 -0.71 15.09 2.73
CA VAL A 126 -2.12 14.85 2.36
C VAL A 126 -2.53 15.79 1.24
N ASP A 127 -2.91 15.24 0.08
CA ASP A 127 -3.68 15.96 -0.93
C ASP A 127 -5.17 15.74 -0.66
N THR A 128 -5.89 16.84 -0.41
CA THR A 128 -7.32 16.83 -0.05
C THR A 128 -8.24 16.23 -1.12
N ARG A 129 -7.73 15.98 -2.33
CA ARG A 129 -8.44 15.24 -3.39
C ARG A 129 -8.53 13.73 -3.16
N GLY A 130 -7.68 13.15 -2.32
CA GLY A 130 -7.75 11.72 -2.00
C GLY A 130 -6.42 10.97 -2.05
N TRP A 131 -5.28 11.63 -1.81
CA TRP A 131 -3.97 10.97 -1.72
C TRP A 131 -3.26 11.38 -0.44
N ALA A 132 -2.48 10.47 0.14
CA ALA A 132 -1.63 10.76 1.28
C ALA A 132 -0.39 9.87 1.30
N ALA A 133 0.66 10.32 1.96
CA ALA A 133 1.92 9.60 2.14
C ALA A 133 2.42 9.73 3.57
N GLY A 134 3.12 8.69 4.04
CA GLY A 134 3.69 8.61 5.38
C GLY A 134 4.24 7.22 5.64
N GLY A 135 4.03 6.69 6.85
CA GLY A 135 4.49 5.35 7.21
C GLY A 135 3.80 4.77 8.42
N ILE A 136 4.03 3.48 8.62
CA ILE A 136 3.62 2.72 9.81
C ILE A 136 4.91 2.30 10.52
N PHE A 137 4.98 2.56 11.82
CA PHE A 137 6.15 2.29 12.64
C PHE A 137 5.76 1.54 13.90
N ILE A 138 6.49 0.50 14.26
CA ILE A 138 6.31 -0.22 15.52
C ILE A 138 7.63 -0.14 16.27
N PRO A 139 7.72 0.56 17.42
CA PRO A 139 8.96 0.95 18.07
C PRO A 139 10.16 -0.01 17.89
N GLN A 140 10.38 -1.05 18.65
CA GLN A 140 11.45 -2.07 18.49
C GLN A 140 11.57 -2.82 17.14
N CYS A 141 10.63 -2.65 16.20
CA CYS A 141 10.54 -3.47 14.99
C CYS A 141 10.77 -2.69 13.68
N GLY A 142 10.93 -1.38 13.76
CA GLY A 142 11.05 -0.54 12.57
C GLY A 142 9.69 -0.26 11.94
N GLY A 143 9.71 0.11 10.67
CA GLY A 143 8.50 0.52 9.97
C GLY A 143 8.63 0.41 8.45
N ASN A 144 7.55 0.75 7.78
CA ASN A 144 7.48 0.85 6.34
C ASN A 144 6.85 2.19 5.94
N ALA A 145 7.26 2.70 4.79
CA ALA A 145 6.53 3.77 4.14
C ALA A 145 5.17 3.23 3.68
N ALA A 146 4.20 4.13 3.57
CA ALA A 146 2.84 3.84 3.17
C ALA A 146 2.29 4.94 2.26
N LEU A 147 1.52 4.53 1.27
CA LEU A 147 0.73 5.42 0.43
C LEU A 147 -0.74 5.06 0.59
N TRP A 148 -1.56 6.09 0.80
CA TRP A 148 -2.99 5.95 0.92
C TRP A 148 -3.70 6.70 -0.20
N ALA A 149 -4.74 6.07 -0.76
CA ALA A 149 -5.57 6.67 -1.78
C ALA A 149 -7.06 6.44 -1.50
N LYS A 150 -7.90 7.36 -1.99
CA LYS A 150 -9.34 7.24 -1.93
C LYS A 150 -9.85 6.42 -3.12
N VAL A 151 -10.31 5.20 -2.85
CA VAL A 151 -10.80 4.23 -3.84
C VAL A 151 -12.28 4.00 -3.61
N ALA A 152 -13.11 4.22 -4.63
CA ALA A 152 -14.57 4.06 -4.55
C ALA A 152 -15.19 4.82 -3.35
N GLY A 153 -14.69 6.02 -3.06
CA GLY A 153 -15.19 6.87 -1.98
C GLY A 153 -14.61 6.58 -0.58
N GLY A 154 -13.79 5.54 -0.41
CA GLY A 154 -13.16 5.19 0.87
C GLY A 154 -11.62 5.19 0.80
N TRP A 155 -10.98 5.61 1.87
CA TRP A 155 -9.52 5.56 2.00
C TRP A 155 -9.01 4.13 2.19
N ARG A 156 -7.88 3.82 1.55
CA ARG A 156 -7.19 2.54 1.64
C ARG A 156 -5.68 2.75 1.57
N GLU A 157 -4.93 1.91 2.25
CA GLU A 157 -3.51 1.73 1.92
C GLU A 157 -3.43 1.00 0.58
N VAL A 158 -2.73 1.59 -0.36
CA VAL A 158 -2.57 1.07 -1.72
C VAL A 158 -1.14 0.66 -2.03
N TRP A 159 -0.21 1.01 -1.13
CA TRP A 159 1.15 0.54 -1.12
C TRP A 159 1.75 0.67 0.28
N GLY A 160 2.55 -0.31 0.66
CA GLY A 160 3.37 -0.30 1.87
C GLY A 160 4.69 -1.02 1.59
N GLY A 161 5.81 -0.42 1.97
CA GLY A 161 7.12 -1.01 1.69
C GLY A 161 8.31 -0.21 2.23
N GLN A 162 9.49 -0.81 2.11
CA GLN A 162 10.77 -0.19 2.48
C GLN A 162 11.58 0.31 1.27
N THR A 163 11.04 0.16 0.07
CA THR A 163 11.65 0.58 -1.21
C THR A 163 10.84 1.73 -1.82
N LEU A 164 11.24 2.19 -3.01
CA LEU A 164 10.37 3.08 -3.78
C LEU A 164 9.06 2.36 -4.18
N PRO A 165 7.94 3.08 -4.27
CA PRO A 165 6.71 2.53 -4.82
C PRO A 165 6.88 2.19 -6.29
N ASP A 166 6.24 1.10 -6.74
CA ASP A 166 6.23 0.72 -8.15
C ASP A 166 5.47 1.77 -8.96
N CYS A 167 6.01 2.13 -10.13
CA CYS A 167 5.36 3.09 -11.01
C CYS A 167 3.96 2.65 -11.42
N ALA A 168 3.76 1.35 -11.61
CA ALA A 168 2.45 0.79 -11.94
C ALA A 168 1.41 1.06 -10.84
N VAL A 169 1.83 1.12 -9.58
CA VAL A 169 0.95 1.49 -8.47
C VAL A 169 0.64 2.99 -8.53
N LEU A 170 1.66 3.83 -8.68
CA LEU A 170 1.45 5.28 -8.73
C LEU A 170 0.51 5.68 -9.88
N GLU A 171 0.72 5.11 -11.08
CA GLU A 171 -0.12 5.32 -12.25
C GLU A 171 -1.54 4.77 -12.06
N LYS A 172 -1.69 3.58 -11.50
CA LYS A 172 -3.01 2.97 -11.27
C LYS A 172 -3.91 3.82 -10.37
N TYR A 173 -3.31 4.55 -9.44
CA TYR A 173 -4.04 5.40 -8.48
C TYR A 173 -3.89 6.89 -8.77
N ASP A 174 -3.29 7.27 -9.91
CA ASP A 174 -3.07 8.68 -10.31
C ASP A 174 -2.42 9.52 -9.21
N PHE A 175 -1.39 9.00 -8.52
CA PHE A 175 -0.73 9.75 -7.45
C PHE A 175 -0.09 11.03 -8.01
N PRO A 176 -0.24 12.18 -7.36
CA PRO A 176 0.55 13.35 -7.70
C PRO A 176 1.99 13.20 -7.18
N ALA A 177 2.98 13.56 -8.00
CA ALA A 177 4.40 13.54 -7.59
C ALA A 177 4.69 14.37 -6.33
N GLY A 178 3.90 15.43 -6.06
CA GLY A 178 4.00 16.19 -4.82
C GLY A 178 3.74 15.37 -3.55
N VAL A 179 2.96 14.29 -3.66
CA VAL A 179 2.67 13.35 -2.55
C VAL A 179 3.62 12.15 -2.59
N ALA A 180 3.76 11.47 -3.73
CA ALA A 180 4.50 10.21 -3.84
C ALA A 180 6.00 10.35 -4.10
N GLY A 181 6.47 11.55 -4.46
CA GLY A 181 7.82 11.78 -4.99
C GLY A 181 7.87 11.72 -6.52
N GLY A 182 8.98 12.21 -7.09
CA GLY A 182 9.19 12.29 -8.54
C GLY A 182 9.90 11.09 -9.16
N GLU A 183 10.05 9.99 -8.40
CA GLU A 183 10.70 8.76 -8.85
C GLU A 183 9.93 7.54 -8.34
N CYS A 184 10.00 6.45 -9.11
CA CYS A 184 9.33 5.20 -8.78
C CYS A 184 10.12 3.98 -9.30
N GLY A 185 9.85 2.82 -8.71
CA GLY A 185 10.45 1.55 -9.08
C GLY A 185 9.81 0.92 -10.32
N THR A 186 10.60 0.22 -11.11
CA THR A 186 10.14 -0.59 -12.25
C THR A 186 10.28 -2.08 -11.97
N ALA A 187 9.54 -2.91 -12.70
CA ALA A 187 9.51 -4.36 -12.49
C ALA A 187 10.88 -5.05 -12.68
N ASP A 188 11.83 -4.42 -13.39
CA ASP A 188 13.21 -4.89 -13.56
C ASP A 188 14.16 -4.40 -12.45
N GLY A 189 13.63 -3.82 -11.37
CA GLY A 189 14.38 -3.35 -10.20
C GLY A 189 15.13 -2.03 -10.42
N LYS A 190 14.84 -1.31 -11.51
CA LYS A 190 15.38 0.02 -11.76
C LYS A 190 14.46 1.10 -11.21
N THR A 191 14.91 2.34 -11.30
CA THR A 191 14.10 3.54 -11.04
C THR A 191 13.84 4.29 -12.34
N ARG A 192 12.70 4.98 -12.39
CA ARG A 192 12.44 5.98 -13.43
C ARG A 192 11.80 7.22 -12.83
N HIS A 193 11.87 8.31 -13.58
CA HIS A 193 11.13 9.52 -13.27
C HIS A 193 9.62 9.26 -13.32
N TYR A 194 8.93 9.77 -12.30
CA TYR A 194 7.48 9.80 -12.17
C TYR A 194 7.02 11.26 -12.31
N PRO A 195 6.17 11.56 -13.31
CA PRO A 195 5.75 12.93 -13.61
C PRO A 195 4.78 13.52 -12.58
#